data_AF-A0A1C4ZRF8-F1
#
_entry.id   AF-A0A1C4ZRF8-F1
#
_cell.length_a   1.000
_cell.length_b   1.000
_cell.length_c   1.000
_cell.angle_alpha   90.00
_cell.angle_beta   90.00
_cell.angle_gamma   90.00
#
_symmetry.space_group_name_H-M   'P 1'
#
loop_
_entity.id
_entity.type
_entity.pdbx_description
1 polymer ?
#
loop_
_entity_poly.entity_id
_entity_poly.type
_entity_poly.pdbx_seq_one_letter_code
_entity_poly.pdbx_strand_id
1 'polypeptide(L)'
;MPYGCGAASLSERLYAWRATRSPAAAARLICATTSALNLPWSAVSAGEEPVVLGDLPVDPSGMVIGDAVALDSWVGFLPTARSVDGLADLRIWGKGDEEAWAHFGAQPIPAFHTNRLHGWLDLPLEVAHERAATINRWAAARGHFAHMASVDLHSHHHLGWRAGWQDPLGAGVIEVANCPILCVGWAPSELQRFKAGRPFGQVYPLTLEHVAGKAVLRWSIPPAATEV
;
A
#
# COMPACT_ATOMS: atom_id res chain seq x y z
N MET A 1 -40.67 -12.77 5.43
CA MET A 1 -40.21 -11.44 4.98
C MET A 1 -40.78 -10.43 5.97
N PRO A 2 -39.97 -9.56 6.61
CA PRO A 2 -38.81 -8.88 6.03
C PRO A 2 -37.48 -9.19 6.74
N TYR A 3 -36.40 -9.27 5.96
CA TYR A 3 -35.03 -9.10 6.47
C TYR A 3 -34.74 -7.59 6.49
N GLY A 4 -34.72 -7.00 7.68
CA GLY A 4 -34.21 -5.64 7.88
C GLY A 4 -32.68 -5.69 7.86
N CYS A 5 -32.07 -5.38 6.73
CA CYS A 5 -30.65 -5.09 6.67
C CYS A 5 -30.43 -3.69 7.23
N GLY A 6 -30.10 -3.61 8.52
CA GLY A 6 -29.63 -2.38 9.14
C GLY A 6 -28.34 -1.93 8.46
N ALA A 7 -28.35 -0.76 7.85
CA ALA A 7 -27.16 -0.10 7.35
C ALA A 7 -26.30 0.36 8.54
N ALA A 8 -25.45 -0.53 9.04
CA ALA A 8 -24.34 -0.18 9.91
C ALA A 8 -23.42 0.80 9.16
N SER A 9 -23.10 1.94 9.78
CA SER A 9 -22.23 2.95 9.18
C SER A 9 -20.82 2.41 8.99
N LEU A 10 -20.06 3.01 8.06
CA LEU A 10 -18.66 2.66 7.75
C LEU A 10 -17.78 2.52 9.00
N SER A 11 -18.08 3.21 10.11
CA SER A 11 -17.34 3.11 11.37
C SER A 11 -17.49 1.76 12.10
N GLU A 12 -18.56 0.99 11.85
CA GLU A 12 -18.82 -0.28 12.55
C GLU A 12 -18.19 -1.50 11.85
N ARG A 13 -17.80 -1.37 10.57
CA ARG A 13 -17.18 -2.46 9.77
C ARG A 13 -15.65 -2.39 9.70
N LEU A 14 -15.04 -1.39 10.34
CA LEU A 14 -13.61 -1.15 10.22
C LEU A 14 -12.80 -2.29 10.83
N TYR A 15 -11.96 -2.90 10.01
CA TYR A 15 -10.80 -3.64 10.48
C TYR A 15 -9.87 -2.58 11.07
N ALA A 16 -9.68 -2.60 12.38
CA ALA A 16 -8.70 -1.73 13.02
C ALA A 16 -7.31 -2.23 12.63
N TRP A 17 -6.69 -1.55 11.68
CA TRP A 17 -5.34 -1.84 11.24
C TRP A 17 -4.33 -0.97 11.99
N ARG A 18 -3.26 -1.60 12.47
CA ARG A 18 -2.16 -0.89 13.13
C ARG A 18 -0.83 -1.45 12.67
N ALA A 19 -0.07 -0.64 11.94
CA ALA A 19 1.38 -0.79 11.87
C ALA A 19 2.06 -0.03 13.00
N THR A 20 3.06 -0.66 13.58
CA THR A 20 4.00 0.04 14.45
C THR A 20 5.42 -0.31 14.03
N ARG A 21 6.22 0.73 13.77
CA ARG A 21 7.67 0.64 13.70
C ARG A 21 8.24 1.15 15.02
N SER A 22 9.17 0.43 15.61
CA SER A 22 9.88 0.90 16.79
C SER A 22 11.32 1.32 16.44
N PRO A 23 11.89 2.32 17.13
CA PRO A 23 13.29 2.72 16.92
C PRO A 23 14.25 1.57 17.23
N ALA A 24 15.27 1.40 16.39
CA ALA A 24 16.20 0.27 16.41
C ALA A 24 16.99 0.11 17.73
N ALA A 25 17.05 1.13 18.58
CA ALA A 25 17.91 1.13 19.76
C ALA A 25 17.32 0.44 21.02
N ALA A 26 16.02 0.11 21.06
CA ALA A 26 15.41 -0.46 22.28
C ALA A 26 14.17 -1.36 22.06
N ALA A 27 13.84 -1.74 20.83
CA ALA A 27 12.56 -2.37 20.54
C ALA A 27 12.58 -3.90 20.54
N ARG A 28 11.55 -4.52 21.13
CA ARG A 28 11.29 -5.97 21.05
C ARG A 28 10.78 -6.43 19.66
N LEU A 29 10.47 -5.50 18.74
CA LEU A 29 9.92 -5.73 17.39
C LEU A 29 10.37 -4.61 16.44
N ILE A 30 10.75 -4.93 15.20
CA ILE A 30 11.08 -3.91 14.17
C ILE A 30 9.82 -3.40 13.49
N CYS A 31 8.91 -4.32 13.21
CA CYS A 31 7.65 -4.09 12.54
C CYS A 31 6.64 -5.08 13.11
N ALA A 32 5.46 -4.58 13.47
CA ALA A 32 4.29 -5.40 13.71
C ALA A 32 3.14 -4.84 12.89
N THR A 33 2.48 -5.72 12.16
CA THR A 33 1.24 -5.43 11.44
C THR A 33 0.13 -6.21 12.11
N THR A 34 -0.93 -5.51 12.53
CA THR A 34 -2.12 -6.14 13.11
C THR A 34 -3.39 -5.69 12.39
N SER A 35 -4.31 -6.64 12.16
CA SER A 35 -5.63 -6.36 11.58
C SER A 35 -6.71 -7.13 12.35
N ALA A 36 -7.68 -6.42 12.92
CA ALA A 36 -8.83 -7.06 13.56
C ALA A 36 -9.80 -7.56 12.49
N LEU A 37 -10.05 -8.88 12.43
CA LEU A 37 -10.84 -9.48 11.34
C LEU A 37 -12.36 -9.30 11.47
N ASN A 38 -12.82 -8.66 12.55
CA ASN A 38 -14.23 -8.60 12.95
C ASN A 38 -14.93 -9.96 13.04
N LEU A 39 -14.15 -11.04 13.19
CA LEU A 39 -14.63 -12.39 13.48
C LEU A 39 -14.45 -12.68 14.97
N PRO A 40 -15.44 -13.30 15.63
CA PRO A 40 -15.22 -13.85 16.96
C PRO A 40 -14.17 -14.96 16.88
N TRP A 41 -13.31 -15.06 17.89
CA TRP A 41 -12.24 -16.08 17.91
C TRP A 41 -12.79 -17.51 17.77
N SER A 42 -13.96 -17.77 18.35
CA SER A 42 -14.67 -19.05 18.25
C SER A 42 -15.07 -19.46 16.82
N ALA A 43 -15.10 -18.51 15.87
CA ALA A 43 -15.37 -18.82 14.47
C ALA A 43 -14.12 -19.32 13.71
N VAL A 44 -12.92 -19.09 14.25
CA VAL A 44 -11.64 -19.41 13.58
C VAL A 44 -10.83 -20.48 14.31
N SER A 45 -10.99 -20.64 15.63
CA SER A 45 -10.27 -21.63 16.42
C SER A 45 -11.12 -22.15 17.58
N ALA A 46 -10.92 -23.43 17.92
CA ALA A 46 -11.51 -24.05 19.10
C ALA A 46 -10.65 -23.92 20.38
N GLY A 47 -9.41 -23.44 20.25
CA GLY A 47 -8.46 -23.28 21.37
C GLY A 47 -7.88 -21.87 21.43
N GLU A 48 -7.16 -21.56 22.50
CA GLU A 48 -6.61 -20.22 22.77
C GLU A 48 -5.28 -19.93 22.05
N GLU A 49 -4.63 -20.96 21.50
CA GLU A 49 -3.32 -20.86 20.86
C GLU A 49 -3.39 -20.14 19.50
N PRO A 50 -2.37 -19.34 19.15
CA PRO A 50 -2.28 -18.72 17.83
C PRO A 50 -2.36 -19.75 16.70
N VAL A 51 -3.15 -19.44 15.66
CA VAL A 51 -3.25 -20.26 14.45
C VAL A 51 -2.26 -19.72 13.42
N VAL A 52 -1.30 -20.54 12.99
CA VAL A 52 -0.38 -20.18 11.91
C VAL A 52 -1.09 -20.34 10.57
N LEU A 53 -1.18 -19.25 9.80
CA LEU A 53 -1.78 -19.26 8.46
C LEU A 53 -0.74 -19.53 7.36
N GLY A 54 0.53 -19.33 7.66
CA GLY A 54 1.66 -19.49 6.75
C GLY A 54 2.79 -18.53 7.11
N ASP A 55 3.80 -18.47 6.26
CA ASP A 55 4.94 -17.59 6.42
C ASP A 55 4.96 -16.52 5.34
N LEU A 56 5.22 -15.27 5.73
CA LEU A 56 5.36 -14.14 4.81
C LEU A 56 6.81 -13.69 4.75
N PRO A 57 7.35 -13.42 3.55
CA PRO A 57 8.73 -12.96 3.39
C PRO A 57 8.93 -11.57 3.97
N VAL A 58 10.13 -11.36 4.52
CA VAL A 58 10.69 -10.04 4.84
C VAL A 58 11.09 -9.30 3.57
N ASP A 59 11.34 -10.06 2.50
CA ASP A 59 11.83 -9.56 1.23
C ASP A 59 10.82 -8.68 0.51
N PRO A 60 11.31 -7.79 -0.37
CA PRO A 60 10.50 -6.85 -1.13
C PRO A 60 9.43 -7.56 -1.96
N SER A 61 8.22 -7.62 -1.40
CA SER A 61 7.01 -8.07 -2.07
C SER A 61 5.89 -7.12 -1.65
N GLY A 62 5.20 -6.53 -2.63
CA GLY A 62 3.95 -5.84 -2.35
C GLY A 62 2.97 -6.87 -1.79
N MET A 63 2.45 -6.64 -0.58
CA MET A 63 1.49 -7.55 0.04
C MET A 63 0.10 -6.93 0.01
N VAL A 64 -0.88 -7.77 -0.32
CA VAL A 64 -2.30 -7.43 -0.28
C VAL A 64 -3.00 -8.45 0.61
N ILE A 65 -3.69 -7.97 1.65
CA ILE A 65 -4.47 -8.80 2.57
C ILE A 65 -5.90 -8.30 2.57
N GLY A 66 -6.85 -9.16 2.25
CA GLY A 66 -8.26 -8.80 2.19
C GLY A 66 -9.16 -10.02 2.16
N ASP A 67 -10.47 -9.76 2.21
CA ASP A 67 -11.50 -10.77 1.98
C ASP A 67 -11.35 -11.39 0.58
N ALA A 68 -11.70 -12.67 0.42
CA ALA A 68 -11.59 -13.38 -0.85
C ALA A 68 -12.37 -12.67 -1.98
N VAL A 69 -13.56 -12.14 -1.69
CA VAL A 69 -14.37 -11.38 -2.67
C VAL A 69 -13.66 -10.10 -3.12
N ALA A 70 -12.99 -9.44 -2.18
CA ALA A 70 -12.21 -8.24 -2.43
C ALA A 70 -10.99 -8.55 -3.32
N LEU A 71 -10.31 -9.66 -3.03
CA LEU A 71 -9.16 -10.15 -3.79
C LEU A 71 -9.55 -10.63 -5.19
N ASP A 72 -10.69 -11.29 -5.36
CA ASP A 72 -11.23 -11.69 -6.67
C ASP A 72 -11.61 -10.47 -7.52
N SER A 73 -12.02 -9.38 -6.87
CA SER A 73 -12.35 -8.10 -7.51
C SER A 73 -11.13 -7.19 -7.70
N TRP A 74 -9.94 -7.63 -7.29
CA TRP A 74 -8.73 -6.84 -7.32
C TRP A 74 -8.33 -6.48 -8.75
N VAL A 75 -7.99 -5.20 -8.96
CA VAL A 75 -7.49 -4.68 -10.22
C VAL A 75 -6.11 -4.13 -9.93
N GLY A 76 -5.07 -4.85 -10.35
CA GLY A 76 -3.70 -4.46 -10.02
C GLY A 76 -2.62 -5.32 -10.65
N PHE A 77 -1.47 -4.66 -10.83
CA PHE A 77 -0.25 -4.96 -11.61
C PHE A 77 -0.44 -5.59 -13.00
N LEU A 78 0.31 -5.04 -13.95
CA LEU A 78 0.35 -5.33 -15.39
C LEU A 78 0.05 -6.80 -15.79
N PRO A 79 -0.53 -7.04 -16.98
CA PRO A 79 -0.75 -6.08 -18.08
C PRO A 79 -2.17 -5.52 -18.18
N THR A 80 -3.11 -5.91 -17.32
CA THR A 80 -4.53 -5.54 -17.43
C THR A 80 -4.95 -4.39 -16.51
N ALA A 81 -3.98 -3.60 -16.03
CA ALA A 81 -4.25 -2.47 -15.16
C ALA A 81 -5.22 -1.50 -15.84
N ARG A 82 -6.35 -1.23 -15.17
CA ARG A 82 -7.35 -0.24 -15.58
C ARG A 82 -7.65 0.68 -14.40
N SER A 83 -8.16 1.86 -14.69
CA SER A 83 -8.75 2.72 -13.67
C SER A 83 -10.07 2.10 -13.20
N VAL A 84 -10.32 2.11 -11.89
CA VAL A 84 -11.55 1.59 -11.28
C VAL A 84 -12.62 2.69 -11.11
N ASP A 85 -12.23 3.95 -11.25
CA ASP A 85 -13.09 5.13 -11.03
C ASP A 85 -13.07 6.13 -12.21
N GLY A 86 -12.32 5.82 -13.29
CA GLY A 86 -12.14 6.72 -14.44
C GLY A 86 -11.13 7.83 -14.21
N LEU A 87 -10.39 7.80 -13.08
CA LEU A 87 -9.39 8.78 -12.70
C LEU A 87 -7.97 8.20 -12.77
N ALA A 88 -7.00 9.10 -12.78
CA ALA A 88 -5.58 8.81 -12.71
C ALA A 88 -4.82 9.95 -12.01
N ASP A 89 -3.71 9.58 -11.37
CA ASP A 89 -2.73 10.56 -10.93
C ASP A 89 -1.71 10.78 -12.06
N LEU A 90 -1.18 12.00 -12.16
CA LEU A 90 -0.14 12.36 -13.10
C LEU A 90 1.08 12.80 -12.32
N ARG A 91 2.21 12.11 -12.47
CA ARG A 91 3.48 12.45 -11.82
C ARG A 91 4.50 12.93 -12.84
N ILE A 92 5.24 13.97 -12.48
CA ILE A 92 6.37 14.49 -13.25
C ILE A 92 7.67 14.12 -12.51
N TRP A 93 8.60 13.47 -13.21
CA TRP A 93 9.86 13.00 -12.63
C TRP A 93 10.98 12.91 -13.67
N GLY A 94 12.23 12.89 -13.20
CA GLY A 94 13.41 12.67 -14.03
C GLY A 94 14.16 13.95 -14.33
N LYS A 95 15.21 13.87 -15.17
CA LYS A 95 16.06 15.03 -15.45
C LYS A 95 15.26 16.15 -16.13
N GLY A 96 15.29 17.35 -15.53
CA GLY A 96 14.59 18.55 -16.01
C GLY A 96 13.20 18.75 -15.41
N ASP A 97 12.84 17.97 -14.40
CA ASP A 97 11.53 17.97 -13.75
C ASP A 97 11.18 19.32 -13.08
N GLU A 98 12.12 19.96 -12.37
CA GLU A 98 11.89 21.27 -11.75
C GLU A 98 11.42 22.35 -12.75
N GLU A 99 12.01 22.40 -13.95
CA GLU A 99 11.58 23.32 -15.01
C GLU A 99 10.16 22.98 -15.49
N ALA A 100 9.87 21.68 -15.65
CA ALA A 100 8.55 21.23 -16.06
C ALA A 100 7.48 21.57 -15.00
N TRP A 101 7.77 21.38 -13.71
CA TRP A 101 6.83 21.70 -12.64
C TRP A 101 6.49 23.18 -12.64
N ALA A 102 7.50 24.05 -12.78
CA ALA A 102 7.32 25.49 -12.85
C ALA A 102 6.55 25.91 -14.12
N HIS A 103 6.91 25.35 -15.28
CA HIS A 103 6.30 25.69 -16.57
C HIS A 103 4.82 25.29 -16.65
N PHE A 104 4.47 24.11 -16.14
CA PHE A 104 3.11 23.57 -16.21
C PHE A 104 2.28 23.82 -14.94
N GLY A 105 2.85 24.42 -13.89
CA GLY A 105 2.15 24.68 -12.63
C GLY A 105 1.81 23.42 -11.84
N ALA A 106 2.70 22.42 -11.85
CA ALA A 106 2.50 21.16 -11.15
C ALA A 106 2.53 21.36 -9.64
N GLN A 107 1.66 20.66 -8.91
CA GLN A 107 1.54 20.80 -7.46
C GLN A 107 2.41 19.76 -6.75
N PRO A 108 2.94 20.06 -5.55
CA PRO A 108 3.60 19.06 -4.73
C PRO A 108 2.64 17.90 -4.43
N ILE A 109 3.08 16.67 -4.64
CA ILE A 109 2.34 15.46 -4.27
C ILE A 109 2.90 14.96 -2.94
N PRO A 110 2.07 14.70 -1.92
CA PRO A 110 2.51 14.02 -0.72
C PRO A 110 3.03 12.65 -1.13
N ALA A 111 4.32 12.40 -0.97
CA ALA A 111 4.89 11.12 -1.39
C ALA A 111 5.65 10.45 -0.26
N PHE A 112 5.51 9.13 -0.25
CA PHE A 112 6.44 8.24 0.41
C PHE A 112 7.83 8.48 -0.21
N HIS A 113 8.76 9.00 0.60
CA HIS A 113 10.21 8.78 0.46
C HIS A 113 10.99 9.75 -0.44
N THR A 114 10.31 10.59 -1.23
CA THR A 114 10.95 11.69 -1.98
C THR A 114 10.18 12.99 -1.79
N ASN A 115 10.83 14.00 -1.20
CA ASN A 115 10.25 15.34 -0.99
C ASN A 115 10.09 16.15 -2.30
N ARG A 116 10.10 15.50 -3.46
CA ARG A 116 10.23 16.17 -4.77
C ARG A 116 9.27 15.66 -5.83
N LEU A 117 8.24 14.88 -5.49
CA LEU A 117 7.23 14.51 -6.49
C LEU A 117 6.23 15.65 -6.70
N HIS A 118 6.00 16.01 -7.96
CA HIS A 118 5.00 17.00 -8.35
C HIS A 118 4.11 16.45 -9.46
N GLY A 119 2.90 17.02 -9.54
CA GLY A 119 1.94 16.65 -10.56
C GLY A 119 0.53 17.04 -10.15
N TRP A 120 -0.42 16.18 -10.50
CA TRP A 120 -1.84 16.35 -10.20
C TRP A 120 -2.43 15.02 -9.79
N LEU A 121 -3.30 15.07 -8.79
CA LEU A 121 -4.05 13.91 -8.32
C LEU A 121 -5.45 13.93 -8.90
N ASP A 122 -6.07 12.76 -9.00
CA ASP A 122 -7.50 12.61 -9.28
C ASP A 122 -7.96 13.27 -10.61
N LEU A 123 -7.11 13.24 -11.64
CA LEU A 123 -7.48 13.76 -12.95
C LEU A 123 -8.39 12.77 -13.70
N PRO A 124 -9.40 13.23 -14.45
CA PRO A 124 -10.07 12.39 -15.43
C PRO A 124 -9.05 11.75 -16.38
N LEU A 125 -9.23 10.47 -16.69
CA LEU A 125 -8.23 9.68 -17.41
C LEU A 125 -7.76 10.32 -18.72
N GLU A 126 -8.69 10.82 -19.53
CA GLU A 126 -8.38 11.48 -20.80
C GLU A 126 -7.53 12.75 -20.59
N VAL A 127 -7.87 13.54 -19.57
CA VAL A 127 -7.15 14.77 -19.20
C VAL A 127 -5.74 14.43 -18.72
N ALA A 128 -5.58 13.36 -17.93
CA ALA A 128 -4.27 12.90 -17.47
C ALA A 128 -3.38 12.50 -18.66
N HIS A 129 -3.91 11.73 -19.61
CA HIS A 129 -3.18 11.31 -20.80
C HIS A 129 -2.82 12.47 -21.73
N GLU A 130 -3.77 13.37 -22.02
CA GLU A 130 -3.51 14.54 -22.87
C GLU A 130 -2.42 15.44 -22.26
N ARG A 131 -2.52 15.69 -20.95
CA ARG A 131 -1.54 16.48 -20.21
C ARG A 131 -0.17 15.81 -20.20
N ALA A 132 -0.10 14.51 -19.91
CA ALA A 132 1.14 13.75 -19.96
C ALA A 132 1.80 13.80 -21.35
N ALA A 133 1.02 13.61 -22.41
CA ALA A 133 1.51 13.68 -23.78
C ALA A 133 2.07 15.07 -24.12
N THR A 134 1.41 16.14 -23.64
CA THR A 134 1.88 17.52 -23.81
C THR A 134 3.20 17.77 -23.11
N ILE A 135 3.34 17.35 -21.84
CA ILE A 135 4.58 17.48 -21.07
C ILE A 135 5.71 16.68 -21.72
N ASN A 136 5.45 15.44 -22.13
CA ASN A 136 6.45 14.57 -22.75
C ASN A 136 6.95 15.12 -24.09
N ARG A 137 6.07 15.69 -24.93
CA ARG A 137 6.49 16.39 -26.17
C ARG A 137 7.34 17.63 -25.85
N TRP A 138 6.95 18.43 -24.87
CA TRP A 138 7.70 19.60 -24.43
C TRP A 138 9.10 19.22 -23.91
N ALA A 139 9.19 18.13 -23.14
CA ALA A 139 10.43 17.62 -22.57
C ALA A 139 11.37 17.12 -23.67
N ALA A 140 10.85 16.31 -24.61
CA ALA A 140 11.62 15.81 -25.75
C ALA A 140 12.21 16.95 -26.60
N ALA A 141 11.43 18.01 -26.88
CA ALA A 141 11.88 19.17 -27.66
C ALA A 141 13.02 19.96 -26.98
N ARG A 142 13.23 19.77 -25.67
CA ARG A 142 14.27 20.45 -24.87
C ARG A 142 15.45 19.55 -24.50
N GLY A 143 15.44 18.29 -24.93
CA GLY A 143 16.47 17.31 -24.55
C GLY A 143 16.37 16.85 -23.08
N HIS A 144 15.20 17.04 -22.46
CA HIS A 144 14.89 16.49 -21.14
C HIS A 144 14.49 15.00 -21.24
N PHE A 145 14.19 14.38 -20.11
CA PHE A 145 13.73 12.99 -20.10
C PHE A 145 12.40 12.86 -20.89
N ALA A 146 12.39 12.03 -21.94
CA ALA A 146 11.27 11.98 -22.90
C ALA A 146 9.94 11.45 -22.33
N HIS A 147 10.01 10.68 -21.23
CA HIS A 147 8.84 10.13 -20.52
C HIS A 147 8.71 10.72 -19.11
N MET A 148 9.01 12.01 -18.99
CA MET A 148 9.00 12.76 -17.75
C MET A 148 7.64 12.75 -17.04
N ALA A 149 6.54 12.75 -17.78
CA ALA A 149 5.20 12.65 -17.23
C ALA A 149 4.65 11.21 -17.34
N SER A 150 4.31 10.62 -16.20
CA SER A 150 3.73 9.29 -16.05
C SER A 150 2.28 9.38 -15.57
N VAL A 151 1.38 8.67 -16.25
CA VAL A 151 -0.01 8.51 -15.82
C VAL A 151 -0.12 7.24 -14.99
N ASP A 152 -0.51 7.39 -13.74
CA ASP A 152 -0.75 6.31 -12.80
C ASP A 152 -2.25 6.13 -12.63
N LEU A 153 -2.79 5.14 -13.34
CA LEU A 153 -4.21 4.80 -13.27
C LEU A 153 -4.60 4.48 -11.83
N HIS A 154 -5.79 4.94 -11.41
CA HIS A 154 -6.41 4.51 -10.16
C HIS A 154 -6.86 3.05 -10.25
N SER A 155 -5.89 2.14 -10.25
CA SER A 155 -6.07 0.73 -9.97
C SER A 155 -6.12 0.51 -8.45
N HIS A 156 -6.67 -0.60 -7.97
CA HIS A 156 -6.61 -0.93 -6.54
C HIS A 156 -5.17 -0.98 -6.03
N HIS A 157 -4.22 -1.46 -6.85
CA HIS A 157 -2.80 -1.41 -6.53
C HIS A 157 -2.29 0.03 -6.31
N HIS A 158 -2.58 0.94 -7.25
CA HIS A 158 -2.13 2.34 -7.14
C HIS A 158 -2.79 3.05 -5.96
N LEU A 159 -4.10 2.89 -5.78
CA LEU A 159 -4.84 3.48 -4.66
C LEU A 159 -4.36 2.92 -3.31
N GLY A 160 -4.03 1.64 -3.25
CA GLY A 160 -3.44 1.01 -2.07
C GLY A 160 -2.07 1.59 -1.72
N TRP A 161 -1.20 1.76 -2.71
CA TRP A 161 0.10 2.44 -2.54
C TRP A 161 -0.08 3.91 -2.11
N ARG A 162 -1.03 4.62 -2.72
CA ARG A 162 -1.39 6.02 -2.39
C ARG A 162 -1.90 6.17 -0.96
N ALA A 163 -2.74 5.25 -0.50
CA ALA A 163 -3.24 5.23 0.88
C ALA A 163 -2.12 5.08 1.92
N GLY A 164 -1.00 4.44 1.55
CA GLY A 164 0.15 4.23 2.41
C GLY A 164 1.17 5.36 2.45
N TRP A 165 0.98 6.46 1.71
CA TRP A 165 2.02 7.50 1.56
C TRP A 165 2.52 8.12 2.87
N GLN A 166 1.67 8.18 3.90
CA GLN A 166 2.00 8.76 5.20
C GLN A 166 2.37 7.71 6.25
N ASP A 167 2.19 6.42 5.95
CA ASP A 167 2.51 5.35 6.89
C ASP A 167 3.99 4.99 6.80
N PRO A 168 4.73 4.82 7.90
CA PRO A 168 6.16 4.49 7.88
C PRO A 168 6.54 3.18 7.19
N LEU A 169 5.58 2.31 6.91
CA LEU A 169 5.77 1.03 6.20
C LEU A 169 5.14 1.03 4.80
N GLY A 170 4.67 2.19 4.32
CA GLY A 170 3.99 2.30 3.03
C GLY A 170 2.66 1.55 3.01
N ALA A 171 2.06 1.36 4.18
CA ALA A 171 0.89 0.53 4.35
C ALA A 171 -0.38 1.38 4.41
N GLY A 172 -1.35 1.01 3.57
CA GLY A 172 -2.59 1.73 3.37
C GLY A 172 -3.77 0.78 3.29
N VAL A 173 -4.94 1.24 3.71
CA VAL A 173 -6.19 0.48 3.59
C VAL A 173 -7.08 1.15 2.55
N ILE A 174 -7.59 0.36 1.61
CA ILE A 174 -8.60 0.78 0.64
C ILE A 174 -9.81 -0.14 0.70
N GLU A 175 -10.94 0.28 0.15
CA GLU A 175 -12.13 -0.55 0.03
C GLU A 175 -12.22 -1.12 -1.39
N VAL A 176 -12.44 -2.42 -1.50
CA VAL A 176 -12.66 -3.13 -2.76
C VAL A 176 -13.84 -4.09 -2.56
N ALA A 177 -14.85 -4.00 -3.42
CA ALA A 177 -16.09 -4.78 -3.29
C ALA A 177 -16.75 -4.67 -1.89
N ASN A 178 -16.71 -3.48 -1.28
CA ASN A 178 -17.18 -3.19 0.09
C ASN A 178 -16.42 -3.94 1.20
N CYS A 179 -15.24 -4.45 0.90
CA CYS A 179 -14.35 -5.11 1.83
C CYS A 179 -13.05 -4.31 1.95
N PRO A 180 -12.57 -4.06 3.17
CA PRO A 180 -11.28 -3.40 3.35
C PRO A 180 -10.16 -4.36 2.92
N ILE A 181 -9.22 -3.80 2.18
CA ILE A 181 -7.98 -4.45 1.78
C ILE A 181 -6.82 -3.64 2.32
N LEU A 182 -5.95 -4.31 3.07
CA LEU A 182 -4.65 -3.79 3.44
C LEU A 182 -3.67 -4.00 2.28
N CYS A 183 -3.02 -2.91 1.89
CA CYS A 183 -1.93 -2.89 0.93
C CYS A 183 -0.66 -2.48 1.68
N VAL A 184 0.42 -3.25 1.52
CA VAL A 184 1.73 -2.93 2.07
C VAL A 184 2.68 -2.79 0.88
N GLY A 185 2.95 -1.54 0.48
CA GLY A 185 3.78 -1.23 -0.68
C GLY A 185 5.23 -1.02 -0.29
N TRP A 186 6.12 -1.95 -0.65
CA TRP A 186 7.57 -1.78 -0.52
C TRP A 186 8.14 -1.58 -1.92
N ALA A 187 8.90 -0.51 -2.15
CA ALA A 187 9.46 -0.21 -3.47
C ALA A 187 10.81 -0.92 -3.66
N PRO A 188 11.12 -1.47 -4.86
CA PRO A 188 12.44 -2.02 -5.16
C PRO A 188 13.59 -1.03 -4.93
N SER A 189 13.38 0.29 -5.06
CA SER A 189 14.41 1.29 -4.77
C SER A 189 14.82 1.39 -3.30
N GLU A 190 14.05 0.79 -2.38
CA GLU A 190 14.35 0.75 -0.94
C GLU A 190 15.35 -0.34 -0.56
N LEU A 191 15.76 -1.17 -1.54
CA LEU A 191 16.86 -2.16 -1.46
C LEU A 191 18.15 -1.59 -0.83
N GLN A 192 18.42 -0.29 -0.99
CA GLN A 192 19.65 0.33 -0.48
C GLN A 192 19.63 0.56 1.03
N ARG A 193 18.44 0.60 1.68
CA ARG A 193 18.28 1.03 3.08
C ARG A 193 18.14 -0.12 4.08
N PHE A 194 17.78 -1.32 3.64
CA PHE A 194 17.69 -2.52 4.49
C PHE A 194 19.01 -3.28 4.67
N LYS A 195 20.16 -2.60 4.49
CA LYS A 195 21.49 -3.09 4.91
C LYS A 195 21.66 -3.24 6.44
N ALA A 196 20.58 -3.37 7.19
CA ALA A 196 20.58 -3.80 8.59
C ALA A 196 20.53 -5.35 8.72
N GLY A 197 21.20 -6.07 7.80
CA GLY A 197 21.70 -7.42 8.05
C GLY A 197 20.71 -8.59 8.01
N ARG A 198 19.76 -8.66 7.06
CA ARG A 198 18.93 -9.87 6.89
C ARG A 198 19.16 -10.57 5.55
N PRO A 199 19.24 -11.92 5.54
CA PRO A 199 19.33 -12.69 4.30
C PRO A 199 18.06 -12.55 3.46
N PHE A 200 18.25 -12.50 2.14
CA PHE A 200 17.16 -12.71 1.19
C PHE A 200 16.56 -14.11 1.38
N GLY A 201 15.25 -14.23 1.28
CA GLY A 201 14.45 -15.43 1.50
C GLY A 201 13.95 -15.62 2.94
N GLN A 202 14.20 -14.68 3.85
CA GLN A 202 13.77 -14.82 5.25
C GLN A 202 12.25 -14.59 5.36
N VAL A 203 11.56 -15.47 6.08
CA VAL A 203 10.11 -15.42 6.28
C VAL A 203 9.76 -15.38 7.77
N TYR A 204 8.59 -14.81 8.11
CA TYR A 204 8.03 -14.80 9.47
C TYR A 204 6.57 -15.24 9.44
N PRO A 205 6.11 -15.93 10.50
CA PRO A 205 4.76 -16.46 10.55
C PRO A 205 3.72 -15.34 10.57
N LEU A 206 2.70 -15.50 9.72
CA LEU A 206 1.43 -14.80 9.80
C LEU A 206 0.49 -15.62 10.68
N THR A 207 0.06 -15.06 11.79
CA THR A 207 -0.77 -15.76 12.78
C THR A 207 -2.14 -15.10 12.93
N LEU A 208 -3.16 -15.90 13.27
CA LEU A 208 -4.36 -15.40 13.94
C LEU A 208 -4.17 -15.57 15.43
N GLU A 209 -4.42 -14.51 16.18
CA GLU A 209 -4.34 -14.51 17.63
C GLU A 209 -5.66 -14.13 18.27
N HIS A 210 -5.92 -14.73 19.43
CA HIS A 210 -7.05 -14.37 20.26
C HIS A 210 -6.76 -13.07 21.01
N VAL A 211 -7.48 -12.00 20.67
CA VAL A 211 -7.38 -10.73 21.38
C VAL A 211 -8.78 -10.26 21.75
N ALA A 212 -9.07 -10.25 23.05
CA ALA A 212 -10.35 -9.77 23.61
C ALA A 212 -11.59 -10.39 22.92
N GLY A 213 -11.61 -11.71 22.73
CA GLY A 213 -12.74 -12.41 22.10
C GLY A 213 -12.72 -12.43 20.57
N LYS A 214 -11.78 -11.71 19.92
CA LYS A 214 -11.74 -11.52 18.48
C LYS A 214 -10.50 -12.15 17.85
N ALA A 215 -10.65 -12.55 16.58
CA ALA A 215 -9.54 -12.94 15.74
C ALA A 215 -8.77 -11.70 15.25
N VAL A 216 -7.49 -11.64 15.56
CA VAL A 216 -6.58 -10.60 15.08
C VAL A 216 -5.48 -11.24 14.25
N LEU A 217 -5.37 -10.83 13.00
CA LEU A 217 -4.25 -11.18 12.14
C LEU A 217 -3.00 -10.44 12.62
N ARG A 218 -1.89 -11.15 12.83
CA ARG A 218 -0.62 -10.57 13.23
C ARG A 218 0.52 -11.09 12.35
N TRP A 219 1.33 -10.16 11.88
CA TRP A 219 2.64 -10.45 11.29
C TRP A 219 3.69 -9.60 11.98
N SER A 220 4.68 -10.25 12.58
CA SER A 220 5.68 -9.63 13.45
C SER A 220 7.08 -9.97 12.96
N ILE A 221 7.87 -8.92 12.69
CA ILE A 221 9.29 -9.06 12.36
C ILE A 221 10.08 -8.77 13.65
N PRO A 222 10.66 -9.79 14.32
CA PRO A 222 11.49 -9.60 15.50
C PRO A 222 12.76 -8.83 15.15
N PRO A 223 13.50 -8.23 16.11
CA PRO A 223 14.82 -7.66 15.91
C PRO A 223 15.79 -8.64 15.24
N ALA A 224 16.83 -8.13 14.58
CA ALA A 224 17.87 -9.02 14.11
C ALA A 224 18.47 -9.68 15.36
N ALA A 225 18.61 -11.01 15.36
CA ALA A 225 19.34 -11.65 16.43
C ALA A 225 20.73 -11.03 16.42
N THR A 226 21.14 -10.40 17.53
CA THR A 226 22.54 -10.12 17.74
C THR A 226 23.21 -11.49 17.70
N GLU A 227 24.02 -11.76 16.67
CA GLU A 227 24.92 -12.92 16.72
C GLU A 227 25.66 -12.87 18.06
N VAL A 228 25.56 -13.96 18.81
CA VAL A 228 26.32 -14.19 20.05
C VAL A 228 27.71 -14.69 19.66
#